data_AF-A0A1G1LUS1-F1
#
_entry.id   AF-A0A1G1LUS1-F1
#
_cell.length_a   1.000
_cell.length_b   1.000
_cell.length_c   1.000
_cell.angle_alpha   90.00
_cell.angle_beta   90.00
_cell.angle_gamma   90.00
#
_symmetry.space_group_name_H-M   'P 1'
#
loop_
_entity.id
_entity.type
_entity.pdbx_description
1 polymer ?
#
loop_
_entity_poly.entity_id
_entity_poly.type
_entity_poly.pdbx_seq_one_letter_code
_entity_poly.pdbx_strand_id
1 'polypeptide(L)'
;MNIPSIPISLTQKDILILLLCSVVVIALIRVFLLSRSLKKEIERKNVPLLSLKLVAELPNIGLYLENQSDFPGSDILIQNMEVAVESDFRGTLTLKFEPVSNLDPHKFEKLKFKVFNGEFELFHISTDSLMPHLLSLPLEIHLTFSNSDGVSFSSLIKKEKNQNKFIIKEIKEAQ
;
A
#
# COMPACT_ATOMS: atom_id res chain seq x y z
N MET A 1 -67.54 11.27 -15.63
CA MET A 1 -66.45 12.15 -15.17
C MET A 1 -65.49 12.28 -16.34
N ASN A 2 -65.63 13.33 -17.15
CA ASN A 2 -64.80 13.53 -18.33
C ASN A 2 -63.49 14.17 -17.89
N ILE A 3 -62.37 13.47 -18.03
CA ILE A 3 -61.05 14.03 -17.85
C ILE A 3 -60.80 14.94 -19.06
N PRO A 4 -60.64 16.26 -18.89
CA PRO A 4 -60.33 17.13 -20.01
C PRO A 4 -58.96 16.77 -20.57
N SER A 5 -58.93 16.22 -21.78
CA SER A 5 -57.70 16.04 -22.54
C SER A 5 -57.20 17.41 -22.96
N ILE A 6 -56.12 17.89 -22.33
CA ILE A 6 -55.45 19.14 -22.72
C ILE A 6 -54.89 18.91 -24.13
N PRO A 7 -55.35 19.65 -25.15
CA PRO A 7 -54.82 19.50 -26.50
C PRO A 7 -53.41 20.13 -26.53
N ILE A 8 -52.39 19.29 -26.36
CA ILE A 8 -51.00 19.70 -26.49
C ILE A 8 -50.76 20.05 -27.97
N SER A 9 -50.43 21.31 -28.25
CA SER A 9 -50.11 21.76 -29.62
C SER A 9 -48.86 21.02 -30.13
N LEU A 10 -48.72 20.84 -31.45
CA LEU A 10 -47.53 20.16 -32.02
C LEU A 10 -46.22 20.75 -31.49
N THR A 11 -46.14 22.08 -31.39
CA THR A 11 -45.00 22.81 -30.83
C THR A 11 -44.68 22.46 -29.37
N GLN A 12 -45.70 22.22 -28.53
CA GLN A 12 -45.48 21.82 -27.14
C GLN A 12 -44.98 20.37 -27.03
N LYS A 13 -45.39 19.49 -27.95
CA LYS A 13 -44.84 18.12 -28.04
C LYS A 13 -43.37 18.14 -28.44
N ASP A 14 -43.01 18.97 -29.42
CA ASP A 14 -41.63 19.11 -29.88
C ASP A 14 -40.71 19.65 -28.78
N ILE A 15 -41.17 20.65 -28.02
CA ILE A 15 -40.44 21.19 -26.86
C ILE A 15 -40.28 20.12 -25.78
N LEU A 16 -41.33 19.34 -25.49
CA LEU A 16 -41.27 18.27 -24.51
C LEU A 16 -40.29 17.16 -24.93
N ILE A 17 -40.28 16.78 -26.21
CA ILE A 17 -39.34 15.80 -26.77
C ILE A 17 -37.91 16.33 -26.66
N LEU A 18 -37.67 17.60 -27.00
CA LEU A 18 -36.34 18.22 -26.90
C LEU A 18 -35.85 18.23 -25.45
N LEU A 19 -36.74 18.53 -24.50
CA LEU A 19 -36.44 18.49 -23.07
C LEU A 19 -36.12 17.06 -22.60
N LEU A 20 -36.90 16.06 -23.01
CA LEU A 20 -36.62 14.66 -22.69
C LEU A 20 -35.28 14.19 -23.27
N CYS A 21 -35.01 14.52 -24.53
CA CYS A 21 -33.72 14.23 -25.17
C CYS A 21 -32.57 14.89 -24.40
N SER A 22 -32.73 16.13 -23.94
CA SER A 22 -31.71 16.84 -23.15
C SER A 22 -31.42 16.14 -21.82
N VAL A 23 -32.45 15.64 -21.13
CA VAL A 23 -32.31 14.89 -19.87
C VAL A 23 -31.60 13.56 -20.11
N VAL A 24 -31.95 12.84 -21.18
CA VAL A 24 -31.29 11.58 -21.56
C VAL A 24 -29.81 11.81 -21.87
N VAL A 25 -29.47 12.86 -22.64
CA VAL A 25 -28.08 13.20 -22.96
C VAL A 25 -27.29 13.53 -21.69
N ILE A 26 -27.85 14.33 -20.78
CA ILE A 26 -27.20 14.66 -19.50
C ILE A 26 -27.00 13.40 -18.64
N ALA A 27 -27.99 12.50 -18.60
CA ALA A 27 -27.89 11.24 -17.88
C ALA A 27 -26.78 10.35 -18.45
N LEU A 28 -26.69 10.22 -19.77
CA LEU A 28 -25.63 9.46 -20.44
C LEU A 28 -24.23 10.03 -20.13
N ILE A 29 -24.08 11.36 -20.17
CA ILE A 29 -22.81 12.01 -19.80
C ILE A 29 -22.44 11.69 -18.34
N ARG A 30 -23.41 11.77 -17.42
CA ARG A 30 -23.16 11.44 -16.00
C ARG A 30 -22.76 9.99 -15.80
N VAL A 31 -23.44 9.04 -16.47
CA VAL A 31 -23.08 7.61 -16.41
C VAL A 31 -21.66 7.41 -16.93
N PHE A 32 -21.30 8.04 -18.05
CA PHE A 32 -19.95 7.94 -18.60
C PHE A 32 -18.87 8.47 -17.63
N LEU A 33 -19.12 9.64 -17.02
CA LEU A 33 -18.21 10.21 -16.02
C LEU A 33 -18.10 9.32 -14.78
N LEU A 34 -19.22 8.78 -14.28
CA LEU A 34 -19.23 7.85 -13.15
C LEU A 34 -18.44 6.59 -13.45
N SER A 35 -18.67 5.95 -14.60
CA SER A 35 -17.95 4.73 -15.01
C SER A 35 -16.45 4.97 -15.12
N ARG A 36 -16.04 6.13 -15.64
CA ARG A 36 -14.62 6.49 -15.72
C ARG A 36 -14.00 6.70 -14.34
N SER A 37 -14.71 7.37 -13.43
CA SER A 37 -14.26 7.55 -12.05
C SER A 37 -14.20 6.23 -11.29
N LEU A 38 -15.18 5.35 -11.51
CA LEU A 38 -15.22 4.01 -10.93
C LEU A 38 -14.03 3.17 -11.40
N LYS A 39 -13.71 3.20 -12.70
CA LYS A 39 -12.54 2.49 -13.24
C LYS A 39 -11.24 2.97 -12.59
N LYS A 40 -11.08 4.30 -12.46
CA LYS A 40 -9.94 4.88 -11.75
C LYS A 40 -9.89 4.50 -10.27
N GLU A 41 -11.04 4.38 -9.61
CA GLU A 41 -11.10 3.91 -8.22
C GLU A 41 -10.77 2.44 -8.08
N ILE A 42 -11.23 1.58 -9.01
CA ILE A 42 -10.90 0.15 -9.02
C ILE A 42 -9.38 -0.03 -9.21
N GLU A 43 -8.78 0.68 -10.18
CA GLU A 43 -7.33 0.67 -10.39
C GLU A 43 -6.56 1.17 -9.17
N ARG A 44 -7.11 2.12 -8.40
CA ARG A 44 -6.50 2.60 -7.15
C ARG A 44 -6.73 1.69 -5.95
N LYS A 45 -7.76 0.84 -5.98
CA LYS A 45 -8.16 0.00 -4.84
C LYS A 45 -7.34 -1.30 -4.77
N ASN A 46 -6.84 -1.84 -5.87
CA ASN A 46 -6.06 -3.09 -5.88
C ASN A 46 -4.57 -2.91 -5.52
N VAL A 47 -4.24 -1.94 -4.66
CA VAL A 47 -2.87 -1.69 -4.22
C VAL A 47 -2.71 -2.16 -2.77
N PRO A 48 -1.93 -3.23 -2.53
CA PRO A 48 -1.64 -3.67 -1.17
C PRO A 48 -0.97 -2.56 -0.35
N LEU A 49 -1.50 -2.30 0.84
CA LEU A 49 -0.94 -1.29 1.75
C LEU A 49 -0.05 -1.99 2.78
N LEU A 50 1.24 -2.08 2.49
CA LEU A 50 2.21 -2.70 3.38
C LEU A 50 2.79 -1.68 4.34
N SER A 51 2.77 -2.01 5.64
CA SER A 51 3.34 -1.21 6.72
C SER A 51 4.32 -2.04 7.53
N LEU A 52 5.30 -1.38 8.15
CA LEU A 52 6.30 -2.02 8.99
C LEU A 52 6.08 -1.65 10.44
N LYS A 53 6.23 -2.64 11.31
CA LYS A 53 6.13 -2.47 12.75
C LYS A 53 7.35 -3.09 13.41
N LEU A 54 8.05 -2.29 14.21
CA LEU A 54 9.14 -2.78 15.03
C LEU A 54 8.61 -2.99 16.45
N VAL A 55 8.76 -4.20 16.95
CA VAL A 55 8.34 -4.61 18.29
C VAL A 55 9.60 -4.99 19.06
N ALA A 56 9.85 -4.30 20.18
CA ALA A 56 11.02 -4.55 21.05
C ALA A 56 10.62 -5.11 22.42
N GLU A 57 9.35 -5.46 22.61
CA GLU A 57 8.82 -6.00 23.86
C GLU A 57 8.73 -7.53 23.79
N LEU A 58 9.15 -8.20 24.86
CA LEU A 58 9.01 -9.65 25.03
C LEU A 58 7.53 -10.04 25.11
N PRO A 59 7.12 -11.19 24.55
CA PRO A 59 7.93 -12.22 23.89
C PRO A 59 8.15 -12.02 22.37
N ASN A 60 7.55 -11.00 21.77
CA ASN A 60 7.41 -10.88 20.31
C ASN A 60 8.41 -9.91 19.68
N ILE A 61 9.67 -9.95 20.09
CA ILE A 61 10.72 -9.05 19.58
C ILE A 61 10.98 -9.34 18.09
N GLY A 62 10.97 -8.29 17.26
CA GLY A 62 11.32 -8.36 15.85
C GLY A 62 10.72 -7.25 14.98
N LEU A 63 11.01 -7.36 13.67
CA LEU A 63 10.40 -6.58 12.61
C LEU A 63 9.24 -7.36 12.02
N TYR A 64 8.09 -6.70 11.90
CA TYR A 64 6.87 -7.27 11.35
C TYR A 64 6.42 -6.45 10.15
N LEU A 65 5.98 -7.15 9.11
CA LEU A 65 5.29 -6.58 7.98
C LEU A 65 3.79 -6.81 8.17
N GLU A 66 3.01 -5.75 8.10
CA GLU A 66 1.55 -5.79 8.21
C GLU A 66 0.93 -5.31 6.92
N ASN A 67 0.01 -6.10 6.37
CA ASN A 67 -0.84 -5.69 5.27
C ASN A 67 -2.10 -5.02 5.84
N GLN A 68 -2.20 -3.71 5.69
CA GLN A 68 -3.32 -2.90 6.19
C GLN A 68 -4.46 -2.76 5.17
N SER A 69 -4.35 -3.42 4.03
CA SER A 69 -5.36 -3.37 2.98
C SER A 69 -6.27 -4.59 2.98
N ASP A 70 -7.40 -4.47 2.29
CA ASP A 70 -8.35 -5.56 2.05
C ASP A 70 -7.89 -6.54 0.94
N PHE A 71 -6.68 -6.34 0.39
CA PHE A 71 -6.16 -7.10 -0.76
C PHE A 71 -4.87 -7.81 -0.40
N PRO A 72 -4.66 -9.06 -0.86
CA PRO A 72 -3.42 -9.78 -0.62
C PRO A 72 -2.26 -9.13 -1.38
N GLY A 73 -1.07 -9.14 -0.78
CA GLY A 73 0.18 -8.80 -1.45
C GLY A 73 1.02 -10.04 -1.69
N SER A 74 1.55 -10.23 -2.89
CA SER A 74 2.42 -11.35 -3.25
C SER A 74 3.82 -10.88 -3.64
N ASP A 75 4.76 -11.81 -3.70
CA ASP A 75 6.13 -11.59 -4.20
C ASP A 75 6.83 -10.39 -3.54
N ILE A 76 6.66 -10.28 -2.22
CA ILE A 76 7.15 -9.14 -1.45
C ILE A 76 8.65 -9.31 -1.24
N LEU A 77 9.42 -8.44 -1.88
CA LEU A 77 10.86 -8.35 -1.75
C LEU A 77 11.23 -7.10 -0.96
N ILE A 78 12.08 -7.28 0.04
CA ILE A 78 12.60 -6.19 0.87
C ILE A 78 14.04 -5.97 0.46
N GLN A 79 14.37 -4.76 0.02
CA GLN A 79 15.75 -4.43 -0.32
C GLN A 79 16.64 -4.46 0.93
N ASN A 80 17.92 -4.76 0.72
CA ASN A 80 18.89 -4.77 1.79
C ASN A 80 18.93 -3.41 2.49
N MET A 81 18.85 -3.43 3.81
CA MET A 81 18.86 -2.21 4.62
C MET A 81 20.23 -2.01 5.24
N GLU A 82 20.84 -0.85 5.01
CA GLU A 82 22.08 -0.45 5.67
C GLU A 82 21.75 0.31 6.96
N VAL A 83 22.36 -0.12 8.05
CA VAL A 83 22.15 0.44 9.39
C VAL A 83 23.51 0.77 9.99
N ALA A 84 23.76 2.04 10.26
CA ALA A 84 24.91 2.47 11.03
C ALA A 84 24.61 2.25 12.52
N VAL A 85 25.31 1.31 13.15
CA VAL A 85 25.14 1.01 14.59
C VAL A 85 26.37 1.52 15.34
N GLU A 86 26.17 2.45 16.28
CA GLU A 86 27.24 3.05 17.11
C GLU A 86 27.69 2.17 18.30
N SER A 87 27.37 0.87 18.28
CA SER A 87 27.70 -0.08 19.36
C SER A 87 29.11 -0.69 19.20
N ASP A 88 29.39 -1.76 19.94
CA ASP A 88 30.65 -2.51 19.99
C ASP A 88 31.11 -3.04 18.61
N PHE A 89 30.21 -3.01 17.62
CA PHE A 89 30.44 -3.43 16.24
C PHE A 89 30.95 -2.34 15.29
N ARG A 90 31.16 -1.10 15.77
CA ARG A 90 31.68 0.08 15.02
C ARG A 90 31.68 -0.11 13.50
N GLY A 91 30.54 0.11 12.86
CA GLY A 91 30.42 -0.08 11.42
C GLY A 91 29.00 0.00 10.87
N THR A 92 28.91 -0.15 9.55
CA THR A 92 27.64 -0.26 8.82
C THR A 92 27.26 -1.73 8.74
N LEU A 93 26.13 -2.09 9.36
CA LEU A 93 25.54 -3.42 9.24
C LEU A 93 24.56 -3.44 8.08
N THR A 94 24.55 -4.52 7.32
CA THR A 94 23.56 -4.75 6.26
C THR A 94 22.59 -5.82 6.71
N LEU A 95 21.31 -5.48 6.78
CA LEU A 95 20.23 -6.44 7.02
C LEU A 95 19.71 -6.95 5.68
N LYS A 96 19.84 -8.26 5.45
CA LYS A 96 19.30 -8.95 4.28
C LYS A 96 18.07 -9.73 4.68
N PHE A 97 16.95 -9.45 4.07
CA PHE A 97 15.65 -10.04 4.40
C PHE A 97 15.35 -11.23 3.49
N GLU A 98 14.67 -12.23 4.04
CA GLU A 98 14.05 -13.27 3.22
C GLU A 98 12.80 -12.72 2.52
N PRO A 99 12.54 -13.13 1.27
CA PRO A 99 11.34 -12.72 0.55
C PRO A 99 10.09 -13.29 1.22
N VAL A 100 9.01 -12.52 1.22
CA VAL A 100 7.70 -12.95 1.73
C VAL A 100 6.80 -13.29 0.53
N SER A 101 6.43 -14.57 0.40
CA SER A 101 5.73 -15.05 -0.79
C SER A 101 4.31 -14.50 -0.93
N ASN A 102 3.55 -14.46 0.17
CA ASN A 102 2.19 -13.94 0.19
C ASN A 102 1.86 -13.41 1.59
N LEU A 103 1.19 -12.25 1.65
CA LEU A 103 0.70 -11.64 2.87
C LEU A 103 -0.79 -11.32 2.71
N ASP A 104 -1.63 -12.12 3.37
CA ASP A 104 -3.08 -11.96 3.33
C ASP A 104 -3.54 -10.61 3.92
N PRO A 105 -4.76 -10.15 3.58
CA PRO A 105 -5.35 -8.94 4.14
C PRO A 105 -5.34 -8.92 5.67
N HIS A 106 -4.99 -7.77 6.26
CA HIS A 106 -4.99 -7.53 7.71
C HIS A 106 -4.14 -8.52 8.52
N LYS A 107 -3.18 -9.19 7.89
CA LYS A 107 -2.22 -10.07 8.55
C LYS A 107 -0.90 -9.38 8.83
N PHE A 108 -0.24 -9.91 9.85
CA PHE A 108 1.12 -9.56 10.24
C PHE A 108 2.02 -10.77 10.08
N GLU A 109 3.20 -10.56 9.50
CA GLU A 109 4.23 -11.59 9.35
C GLU A 109 5.56 -11.09 9.93
N LYS A 110 6.23 -11.96 10.69
CA LYS A 110 7.55 -11.65 11.25
C LYS A 110 8.59 -11.79 10.15
N LEU A 111 9.31 -10.70 9.88
CA LEU A 111 10.37 -10.69 8.90
C LEU A 111 11.58 -11.47 9.41
N LYS A 112 12.04 -12.39 8.59
CA LYS A 112 13.30 -13.12 8.79
C LYS A 112 14.40 -12.34 8.07
N PHE A 113 15.50 -12.10 8.78
CA PHE A 113 16.64 -11.40 8.20
C PHE A 113 17.94 -11.90 8.81
N LYS A 114 19.01 -11.71 8.04
CA LYS A 114 20.39 -12.01 8.41
C LYS A 114 21.18 -10.71 8.50
N VAL A 115 22.11 -10.64 9.45
CA VAL A 115 22.95 -9.47 9.70
C VAL A 115 24.31 -9.70 9.07
N PHE A 116 24.78 -8.74 8.26
CA PHE A 116 26.09 -8.76 7.63
C PHE A 116 26.92 -7.55 8.05
N ASN A 117 28.24 -7.71 8.12
CA ASN A 117 29.20 -6.60 8.18
C ASN A 117 30.13 -6.73 6.96
N GLY A 118 29.91 -5.88 5.95
CA GLY A 118 30.47 -6.08 4.62
C GLY A 118 29.98 -7.38 3.99
N GLU A 119 30.92 -8.29 3.69
CA GLU A 119 30.60 -9.59 3.07
C GLU A 119 30.38 -10.72 4.10
N PHE A 120 30.66 -10.47 5.38
CA PHE A 120 30.62 -11.50 6.42
C PHE A 120 29.27 -11.54 7.14
N GLU A 121 28.63 -12.72 7.17
CA GLU A 121 27.43 -12.97 7.97
C GLU A 121 27.79 -13.08 9.46
N LEU A 122 27.09 -12.32 10.31
CA LEU A 122 27.28 -12.29 11.74
C LEU A 122 26.31 -13.25 12.44
N PHE A 123 26.66 -14.54 12.49
CA PHE A 123 25.82 -15.60 13.06
C PHE A 123 25.53 -15.46 14.57
N HIS A 124 26.33 -14.67 15.30
CA HIS A 124 26.23 -14.55 16.76
C HIS A 124 25.35 -13.38 17.22
N ILE A 125 24.90 -12.51 16.31
CA ILE A 125 24.01 -11.40 16.69
C ILE A 125 22.58 -11.93 16.74
N SER A 126 22.05 -12.05 17.96
CA SER A 126 20.63 -12.36 18.16
C SER A 126 19.78 -11.17 17.70
N THR A 127 18.64 -11.45 17.06
CA THR A 127 17.64 -10.43 16.71
C THR A 127 17.28 -9.55 17.91
N ASP A 128 17.19 -10.17 19.09
CA ASP A 128 16.83 -9.51 20.35
C ASP A 128 17.86 -8.47 20.79
N SER A 129 19.15 -8.72 20.54
CA SER A 129 20.22 -7.75 20.80
C SER A 129 20.21 -6.57 19.83
N LEU A 130 19.77 -6.76 18.59
CA LEU A 130 19.78 -5.73 17.55
C LEU A 130 18.57 -4.78 17.63
N MET A 131 17.38 -5.28 17.99
CA MET A 131 16.13 -4.49 17.97
C MET A 131 16.18 -3.19 18.79
N PRO A 132 16.76 -3.15 20.01
CA PRO A 132 16.89 -1.91 20.77
C PRO A 132 17.70 -0.82 20.04
N HIS A 133 18.69 -1.21 19.24
CA HIS A 133 19.48 -0.26 18.45
C HIS A 133 18.71 0.25 17.25
N LEU A 134 17.89 -0.59 16.60
CA LEU A 134 17.03 -0.16 15.51
C LEU A 134 15.92 0.81 15.96
N LEU A 135 15.52 0.77 17.24
CA LEU A 135 14.51 1.68 17.79
C LEU A 135 14.90 3.16 17.74
N SER A 136 16.16 3.48 18.01
CA SER A 136 16.63 4.87 18.08
C SER A 136 17.11 5.42 16.74
N LEU A 137 17.29 4.56 15.74
CA LEU A 137 17.82 4.93 14.43
C LEU A 137 16.71 5.31 13.44
N PRO A 138 16.95 6.31 12.56
CA PRO A 138 16.15 6.50 11.37
C PRO A 138 16.37 5.33 10.42
N LEU A 139 15.30 4.79 9.86
CA LEU A 139 15.36 3.63 8.96
C LEU A 139 14.62 3.96 7.67
N GLU A 140 15.15 3.45 6.56
CA GLU A 140 14.58 3.57 5.23
C GLU A 140 14.55 2.19 4.60
N ILE A 141 13.35 1.75 4.22
CA ILE A 141 13.12 0.40 3.71
C ILE A 141 12.37 0.53 2.39
N HIS A 142 12.98 -0.01 1.35
CA HIS A 142 12.40 -0.13 0.03
C HIS A 142 11.81 -1.53 -0.12
N LEU A 143 10.54 -1.58 -0.50
CA LEU A 143 9.80 -2.80 -0.74
C LEU A 143 9.37 -2.84 -2.20
N THR A 144 9.38 -4.02 -2.81
CA THR A 144 8.63 -4.29 -4.04
C THR A 144 7.66 -5.43 -3.77
N PHE A 145 6.47 -5.36 -4.32
CA PHE A 145 5.43 -6.36 -4.13
C PHE A 145 4.44 -6.31 -5.27
N SER A 146 3.66 -7.36 -5.44
CA SER A 146 2.63 -7.45 -6.46
C SER A 146 1.25 -7.60 -5.84
N ASN A 147 0.21 -7.18 -6.58
CA ASN A 147 -1.17 -7.46 -6.21
C ASN A 147 -1.64 -8.80 -6.79
N SER A 148 -2.90 -9.18 -6.49
CA SER A 148 -3.53 -10.39 -7.03
C SER A 148 -3.61 -10.45 -8.56
N ASP A 149 -3.54 -9.30 -9.23
CA ASP A 149 -3.59 -9.18 -10.68
C ASP A 149 -2.19 -9.29 -11.33
N GLY A 150 -1.13 -9.49 -10.53
CA GLY A 150 0.26 -9.58 -10.98
C GLY A 150 0.90 -8.22 -11.30
N VAL A 151 0.26 -7.11 -10.95
CA VAL A 151 0.81 -5.77 -11.12
C VAL A 151 1.81 -5.50 -10.00
N SER A 152 3.02 -5.09 -10.37
CA SER A 152 4.12 -4.83 -9.43
C SER A 152 4.12 -3.39 -8.95
N PHE A 153 4.43 -3.21 -7.68
CA PHE A 153 4.53 -1.94 -6.98
C PHE A 153 5.85 -1.85 -6.24
N SER A 154 6.30 -0.62 -6.04
CA SER A 154 7.42 -0.25 -5.17
C SER A 154 6.90 0.68 -4.08
N SER A 155 7.32 0.44 -2.84
CA SER A 155 6.98 1.28 -1.70
C SER A 155 8.23 1.70 -0.95
N LEU A 156 8.24 2.96 -0.52
CA LEU A 156 9.26 3.51 0.34
C LEU A 156 8.68 3.77 1.72
N ILE A 157 9.16 3.01 2.70
CA ILE A 157 8.76 3.14 4.08
C ILE A 157 9.91 3.76 4.86
N LYS A 158 9.63 4.86 5.56
CA LYS A 158 10.64 5.52 6.41
C LYS A 158 10.18 5.61 7.85
N LYS A 159 11.13 5.46 8.75
CA LYS A 159 11.00 5.72 10.17
C LYS A 159 11.83 6.94 10.52
N GLU A 160 11.18 7.93 11.12
CA GLU A 160 11.87 9.11 11.64
C GLU A 160 12.53 8.81 12.98
N LYS A 161 13.59 9.56 13.30
CA LYS A 161 14.34 9.41 14.56
C LYS A 161 13.41 9.60 15.76
N ASN A 162 13.49 8.71 16.75
CA ASN A 162 12.66 8.71 17.96
C ASN A 162 11.15 8.48 17.74
N GLN A 163 10.71 8.07 16.55
CA GLN A 163 9.34 7.61 16.33
C GLN A 163 9.31 6.09 16.19
N ASN A 164 8.44 5.42 16.92
CA ASN A 164 8.25 3.97 16.80
C ASN A 164 7.36 3.58 15.62
N LYS A 165 6.87 4.55 14.84
CA LYS A 165 5.97 4.33 13.71
C LYS A 165 6.72 4.52 12.40
N PHE A 166 6.57 3.55 11.51
CA PHE A 166 6.98 3.70 10.13
C PHE A 166 5.87 4.39 9.35
N ILE A 167 6.25 5.31 8.46
CA ILE A 167 5.35 6.06 7.60
C ILE A 167 5.65 5.67 6.16
N ILE A 168 4.60 5.27 5.43
CA ILE A 168 4.66 5.04 4.00
C ILE A 168 4.81 6.39 3.32
N LYS A 169 5.96 6.63 2.67
CA LYS A 169 6.22 7.90 1.98
C LYS A 169 5.72 7.88 0.56
N GLU A 170 5.84 6.74 -0.12
CA GLU A 170 5.54 6.65 -1.54
C GLU A 170 5.15 5.22 -1.91
N ILE A 171 4.16 5.09 -2.78
CA ILE A 171 3.83 3.85 -3.49
C ILE A 171 3.74 4.19 -4.97
N LYS A 172 4.47 3.46 -5.80
CA LYS A 172 4.52 3.62 -7.26
C LYS A 172 4.38 2.26 -7.92
N GLU A 173 3.67 2.20 -9.03
CA GLU A 173 3.71 1.04 -9.91
C GLU A 173 5.15 0.87 -10.45
N ALA A 174 5.69 -0.35 -10.35
CA ALA A 174 7.01 -0.67 -10.86
C ALA A 174 6.90 -0.96 -12.36
N GLN A 175 7.56 -0.14 -13.18
CA GLN A 175 7.61 -0.30 -14.65
C GLN A 175 8.51 -1.45 -15.09
#